data_AF-A0A947RB67-F1
#
_entry.id   AF-A0A947RB67-F1
#
_cell.length_a   1.000
_cell.length_b   1.000
_cell.length_c   1.000
_cell.angle_alpha   90.00
_cell.angle_beta   90.00
_cell.angle_gamma   90.00
#
_symmetry.space_group_name_H-M   'P 1'
#
loop_
_entity.id
_entity.type
_entity.pdbx_description
1 polymer ?
#
loop_
_entity_poly.entity_id
_entity_poly.type
_entity_poly.pdbx_seq_one_letter_code
_entity_poly.pdbx_strand_id
1 'polypeptide(L)'
;MSKFKTQEDYFAYSKTLSVIPAEDMALLFQQFKITIPIYVHRFVLRETIYPKVFQTKLYDTYSDELKYRLRGYNEYSVYLLEKLISEFNLDFDAAKYKEIFFNFLFLNRDLYKIKNNFFDELEKLKYKYTVDFEVIKYEDFKTLFESVFYEPSGYLDGVSLKILKEVLVHTCTLGDLRGLGEKYGVKVPRRVNKGKLIAILAARFRLSPEEAELLNEKSVLELEIYAKEKGFNISIDLKKSDMVEYIIFDLHLYHKEILKDTHNYSIPLASDLDAVKIDTILFEGTDQDIPVTEDTLVNEPEIEVPNALQEEEEFVPVQPVVEPIVEKVEPTPEKVEPEEEKPVSAFKEDVQEEEVQPEPVVKKQPKPEPVVMKKAEQKVVEEVKEPQPEPVEEKKPEVLHKELVDVTSEEKELLDEKINQIIKKYKKRRRNRRWLTIVIIVVSVAVLGFLGYSYLYYTSLNPGNLPFGIPVFW
;
A
#
# COMPACT_ATOMS: atom_id res chain seq x y z
N MET A 1 38.80 -5.11 3.34
CA MET A 1 37.86 -6.04 4.00
C MET A 1 38.46 -7.43 4.20
N SER A 2 39.37 -7.60 5.17
CA SER A 2 39.83 -8.91 5.68
C SER A 2 39.64 -9.06 7.20
N LYS A 3 38.93 -8.10 7.82
CA LYS A 3 38.70 -8.01 9.28
C LYS A 3 37.56 -8.91 9.77
N PHE A 4 36.47 -9.00 9.01
CA PHE A 4 35.28 -9.77 9.34
C PHE A 4 35.33 -11.12 8.61
N LYS A 5 35.07 -12.21 9.32
CA LYS A 5 35.04 -13.60 8.80
C LYS A 5 33.61 -14.06 8.55
N THR A 6 32.66 -13.58 9.34
CA THR A 6 31.22 -13.85 9.20
C THR A 6 30.43 -12.56 8.94
N GLN A 7 29.15 -12.68 8.58
CA GLN A 7 28.24 -11.53 8.55
C GLN A 7 27.88 -11.07 9.98
N GLU A 8 27.81 -12.00 10.93
CA GLU A 8 27.50 -11.74 12.34
C GLU A 8 28.58 -10.88 13.01
N ASP A 9 29.87 -11.08 12.68
CA ASP A 9 30.98 -10.24 13.13
C ASP A 9 30.74 -8.76 12.78
N TYR A 10 30.20 -8.51 11.58
CA TYR A 10 29.87 -7.16 11.11
C TYR A 10 28.59 -6.63 11.75
N PHE A 11 27.55 -7.46 11.92
CA PHE A 11 26.33 -7.07 12.62
C PHE A 11 26.58 -6.67 14.08
N ALA A 12 27.53 -7.33 14.75
CA ALA A 12 28.00 -6.90 16.07
C ALA A 12 28.79 -5.58 16.01
N TYR A 13 29.57 -5.36 14.94
CA TYR A 13 30.34 -4.14 14.74
C TYR A 13 29.48 -2.91 14.39
N SER A 14 28.38 -3.06 13.64
CA SER A 14 27.52 -1.95 13.20
C SER A 14 26.90 -1.15 14.35
N LYS A 15 26.62 -1.82 15.48
CA LYS A 15 26.23 -1.22 16.78
C LYS A 15 27.22 -0.18 17.31
N THR A 16 28.44 -0.19 16.80
CA THR A 16 29.50 0.75 17.17
C THR A 16 29.71 1.87 16.13
N LEU A 17 28.96 1.83 15.00
CA LEU A 17 28.93 2.88 13.97
C LEU A 17 27.75 3.84 14.15
N SER A 18 26.68 3.44 14.85
CA SER A 18 25.49 4.27 15.14
C SER A 18 25.80 5.55 15.94
N VAL A 19 26.98 5.61 16.57
CA VAL A 19 27.57 6.77 17.24
C VAL A 19 27.90 7.91 16.26
N ILE A 20 28.18 7.62 14.98
CA ILE A 20 28.51 8.64 13.98
C ILE A 20 27.29 9.56 13.74
N PRO A 21 27.40 10.90 13.85
CA PRO A 21 26.30 11.84 13.62
C PRO A 21 25.68 11.73 12.22
N ALA A 22 24.40 12.09 12.11
CA ALA A 22 23.66 12.07 10.86
C ALA A 22 24.30 12.98 9.79
N GLU A 23 24.87 14.12 10.20
CA GLU A 23 25.49 15.10 9.30
C GLU A 23 26.77 14.57 8.63
N ASP A 24 27.79 14.13 9.39
CA ASP A 24 29.02 13.54 8.82
C ASP A 24 28.69 12.31 7.95
N MET A 25 27.69 11.53 8.37
CA MET A 25 27.25 10.33 7.66
C MET A 25 26.67 10.68 6.28
N ALA A 26 25.77 11.67 6.19
CA ALA A 26 25.23 12.16 4.92
C ALA A 26 26.32 12.77 4.01
N LEU A 27 27.24 13.55 4.57
CA LEU A 27 28.40 14.10 3.83
C LEU A 27 29.29 12.99 3.25
N LEU A 28 29.50 11.89 3.98
CA LEU A 28 30.28 10.75 3.49
C LEU A 28 29.55 10.00 2.35
N PHE A 29 28.22 9.84 2.41
CA PHE A 29 27.44 9.30 1.27
C PHE A 29 27.58 10.17 0.01
N GLN A 30 27.53 11.50 0.16
CA GLN A 30 27.76 12.44 -0.94
C GLN A 30 29.20 12.35 -1.50
N GLN A 31 30.22 12.29 -0.62
CA GLN A 31 31.63 12.18 -1.01
C GLN A 31 31.89 10.93 -1.87
N PHE A 32 31.31 9.79 -1.49
CA PHE A 32 31.45 8.53 -2.22
C PHE A 32 30.42 8.37 -3.36
N LYS A 33 29.50 9.33 -3.54
CA LYS A 33 28.41 9.33 -4.54
C LYS A 33 27.51 8.08 -4.45
N ILE A 34 27.22 7.64 -3.23
CA ILE A 34 26.34 6.50 -2.97
C ILE A 34 24.91 7.02 -2.77
N THR A 35 24.03 6.66 -3.71
CA THR A 35 22.59 7.00 -3.70
C THR A 35 21.76 5.76 -3.41
N ILE A 36 20.72 5.88 -2.58
CA ILE A 36 19.99 4.74 -2.01
C ILE A 36 18.47 4.84 -2.35
N PRO A 37 17.80 3.76 -2.78
CA PRO A 37 16.36 3.79 -3.08
C PRO A 37 15.50 4.14 -1.86
N ILE A 38 14.45 4.94 -2.05
CA ILE A 38 13.49 5.30 -0.97
C ILE A 38 12.81 4.06 -0.36
N TYR A 39 12.68 2.94 -1.10
CA TYR A 39 12.17 1.69 -0.52
C TYR A 39 13.08 1.08 0.57
N VAL A 40 14.39 1.39 0.56
CA VAL A 40 15.31 1.03 1.65
C VAL A 40 15.07 1.89 2.87
N HIS A 41 14.86 3.20 2.67
CA HIS A 41 14.46 4.10 3.76
C HIS A 41 13.13 3.66 4.39
N ARG A 42 12.13 3.30 3.57
CA ARG A 42 10.86 2.69 4.00
C ARG A 42 11.11 1.49 4.91
N PHE A 43 11.91 0.51 4.47
CA PHE A 43 12.24 -0.67 5.27
C PHE A 43 12.90 -0.31 6.61
N VAL A 44 13.98 0.48 6.61
CA VAL A 44 14.72 0.78 7.84
C VAL A 44 13.87 1.61 8.81
N LEU A 45 13.10 2.57 8.31
CA LEU A 45 12.18 3.38 9.13
C LEU A 45 11.07 2.50 9.75
N ARG A 46 10.50 1.59 8.96
CA ARG A 46 9.48 0.62 9.39
C ARG A 46 9.97 -0.24 10.55
N GLU A 47 11.14 -0.85 10.43
CA GLU A 47 11.72 -1.69 11.50
C GLU A 47 12.16 -0.87 12.73
N THR A 48 12.55 0.39 12.55
CA THR A 48 12.91 1.29 13.66
C THR A 48 11.68 1.63 14.51
N ILE A 49 10.53 1.93 13.89
CA ILE A 49 9.33 2.39 14.63
C ILE A 49 8.33 1.28 14.96
N TYR A 50 8.42 0.08 14.34
CA TYR A 50 7.56 -1.09 14.63
C TYR A 50 7.30 -1.30 16.14
N PRO A 51 8.33 -1.46 17.01
CA PRO A 51 8.09 -1.73 18.43
C PRO A 51 7.47 -0.56 19.20
N LYS A 52 7.59 0.67 18.68
CA LYS A 52 6.97 1.87 19.27
C LYS A 52 5.49 1.95 18.87
N VAL A 53 5.17 1.67 17.61
CA VAL A 53 3.79 1.59 17.08
C VAL A 53 3.01 0.44 17.72
N PHE A 54 3.66 -0.70 17.99
CA PHE A 54 3.02 -1.92 18.52
C PHE A 54 3.29 -2.21 19.99
N GLN A 55 3.79 -1.25 20.76
CA GLN A 55 3.83 -1.37 22.22
C GLN A 55 2.42 -1.53 22.79
N THR A 56 2.14 -2.57 23.57
CA THR A 56 0.80 -2.92 24.08
C THR A 56 0.03 -1.71 24.65
N LYS A 57 0.69 -0.90 25.50
CA LYS A 57 0.10 0.30 26.13
C LYS A 57 -0.45 1.31 25.13
N LEU A 58 0.19 1.47 23.98
CA LEU A 58 -0.23 2.39 22.93
C LEU A 58 -1.24 1.70 22.00
N TYR A 59 -0.95 0.46 21.62
CA TYR A 59 -1.81 -0.35 20.74
C TYR A 59 -3.24 -0.51 21.28
N ASP A 60 -3.40 -0.73 22.59
CA ASP A 60 -4.72 -0.84 23.21
C ASP A 60 -5.57 0.41 23.01
N THR A 61 -4.97 1.61 23.03
CA THR A 61 -5.66 2.90 22.85
C THR A 61 -6.12 3.17 21.41
N TYR A 62 -5.59 2.44 20.42
CA TYR A 62 -5.98 2.62 19.03
C TYR A 62 -7.45 2.22 18.78
N SER A 63 -8.16 3.02 18.00
CA SER A 63 -9.48 2.64 17.47
C SER A 63 -9.43 1.39 16.59
N ASP A 64 -10.53 0.66 16.46
CA ASP A 64 -10.61 -0.52 15.62
C ASP A 64 -10.35 -0.22 14.14
N GLU A 65 -10.70 0.98 13.66
CA GLU A 65 -10.36 1.46 12.32
C GLU A 65 -8.83 1.63 12.13
N LEU A 66 -8.12 2.06 13.16
CA LEU A 66 -6.65 2.15 13.12
C LEU A 66 -6.01 0.77 13.25
N LYS A 67 -6.48 -0.07 14.19
CA LYS A 67 -6.04 -1.47 14.33
C LYS A 67 -6.24 -2.27 13.03
N TYR A 68 -7.34 -2.05 12.30
CA TYR A 68 -7.56 -2.63 10.97
C TYR A 68 -6.54 -2.12 9.94
N ARG A 69 -6.32 -0.79 9.85
CA ARG A 69 -5.36 -0.21 8.91
C ARG A 69 -3.92 -0.62 9.20
N LEU A 70 -3.56 -0.85 10.47
CA LEU A 70 -2.24 -1.31 10.89
C LEU A 70 -1.95 -2.78 10.51
N ARG A 71 -2.95 -3.58 10.14
CA ARG A 71 -2.69 -4.92 9.57
C ARG A 71 -1.90 -4.87 8.26
N GLY A 72 -1.97 -3.75 7.53
CA GLY A 72 -1.17 -3.49 6.33
C GLY A 72 0.20 -2.83 6.59
N TYR A 73 0.62 -2.67 7.86
CA TYR A 73 1.82 -1.91 8.26
C TYR A 73 3.09 -2.30 7.49
N ASN A 74 3.26 -3.59 7.17
CA ASN A 74 4.42 -4.09 6.43
C ASN A 74 4.64 -3.34 5.10
N GLU A 75 3.56 -2.94 4.42
CA GLU A 75 3.62 -2.26 3.13
C GLU A 75 3.31 -0.76 3.20
N TYR A 76 3.32 -0.15 4.39
CA TYR A 76 3.17 1.30 4.51
C TYR A 76 4.23 2.05 3.70
N SER A 77 3.78 3.08 3.00
CA SER A 77 4.65 4.03 2.31
C SER A 77 5.35 4.95 3.32
N VAL A 78 6.44 5.59 2.91
CA VAL A 78 7.24 6.47 3.81
C VAL A 78 6.34 7.52 4.47
N TYR A 79 5.49 8.21 3.71
CA TYR A 79 4.50 9.18 4.20
C TYR A 79 3.58 8.64 5.31
N LEU A 80 3.18 7.36 5.26
CA LEU A 80 2.37 6.77 6.34
C LEU A 80 3.19 6.50 7.60
N LEU A 81 4.46 6.12 7.46
CA LEU A 81 5.39 5.96 8.58
C LEU A 81 5.73 7.32 9.23
N GLU A 82 6.02 8.34 8.41
CA GLU A 82 6.19 9.74 8.82
C GLU A 82 4.96 10.27 9.58
N LYS A 83 3.77 9.93 9.08
CA LYS A 83 2.50 10.32 9.69
C LYS A 83 2.23 9.60 11.02
N LEU A 84 2.58 8.32 11.16
CA LEU A 84 2.51 7.62 12.45
C LEU A 84 3.46 8.25 13.49
N ILE A 85 4.69 8.59 13.10
CA ILE A 85 5.64 9.30 13.98
C ILE A 85 5.04 10.62 14.47
N SER A 86 4.39 11.36 13.57
CA SER A 86 3.79 12.67 13.84
C SER A 86 2.51 12.60 14.69
N GLU A 87 1.58 11.70 14.35
CA GLU A 87 0.28 11.58 15.02
C GLU A 87 0.38 11.02 16.46
N PHE A 88 1.40 10.19 16.73
CA PHE A 88 1.63 9.60 18.05
C PHE A 88 2.84 10.18 18.79
N ASN A 89 3.50 11.21 18.23
CA ASN A 89 4.72 11.82 18.77
C ASN A 89 5.76 10.76 19.19
N LEU A 90 6.08 9.85 18.26
CA LEU A 90 7.01 8.75 18.53
C LEU A 90 8.46 9.26 18.52
N ASP A 91 9.20 9.00 19.60
CA ASP A 91 10.63 9.31 19.65
C ASP A 91 11.38 8.62 18.50
N PHE A 92 12.18 9.36 17.74
CA PHE A 92 13.01 8.77 16.68
C PHE A 92 14.26 8.13 17.30
N ASP A 93 14.44 6.83 17.07
CA ASP A 93 15.64 6.10 17.50
C ASP A 93 16.68 6.12 16.37
N ALA A 94 17.47 7.19 16.32
CA ALA A 94 18.52 7.36 15.33
C ALA A 94 19.63 6.28 15.45
N ALA A 95 19.84 5.70 16.64
CA ALA A 95 20.85 4.67 16.85
C ALA A 95 20.40 3.33 16.22
N LYS A 96 19.16 2.88 16.52
CA LYS A 96 18.55 1.68 15.92
C LYS A 96 18.37 1.84 14.41
N TYR A 97 17.96 3.03 13.94
CA TYR A 97 17.91 3.33 12.51
C TYR A 97 19.27 3.11 11.83
N LYS A 98 20.34 3.74 12.35
CA LYS A 98 21.69 3.62 11.78
C LYS A 98 22.23 2.18 11.83
N GLU A 99 21.98 1.44 12.91
CA GLU A 99 22.39 0.03 13.02
C GLU A 99 21.80 -0.81 11.88
N ILE A 100 20.47 -0.76 11.72
CA ILE A 100 19.76 -1.52 10.67
C ILE A 100 20.20 -1.05 9.27
N PHE A 101 20.41 0.26 9.08
CA PHE A 101 20.90 0.84 7.81
C PHE A 101 22.33 0.37 7.46
N PHE A 102 23.26 0.36 8.42
CA PHE A 102 24.63 -0.13 8.20
C PHE A 102 24.67 -1.64 7.95
N ASN A 103 23.78 -2.41 8.58
CA ASN A 103 23.62 -3.85 8.31
C ASN A 103 23.09 -4.10 6.88
N PHE A 104 22.06 -3.35 6.47
CA PHE A 104 21.54 -3.40 5.10
C PHE A 104 22.61 -3.06 4.06
N LEU A 105 23.36 -1.98 4.27
CA LEU A 105 24.40 -1.54 3.33
C LEU A 105 25.57 -2.53 3.21
N PHE A 106 25.88 -3.29 4.26
CA PHE A 106 26.91 -4.32 4.19
C PHE A 106 26.46 -5.56 3.42
N LEU A 107 25.23 -6.03 3.64
CA LEU A 107 24.63 -7.14 2.87
C LEU A 107 24.51 -6.81 1.38
N ASN A 108 24.20 -5.55 1.05
CA ASN A 108 23.90 -5.11 -0.31
C ASN A 108 25.05 -4.32 -0.96
N ARG A 109 26.23 -4.27 -0.33
CA ARG A 109 27.37 -3.42 -0.71
C ARG A 109 27.79 -3.56 -2.18
N ASP A 110 27.60 -4.75 -2.74
CA ASP A 110 28.05 -5.12 -4.09
C ASP A 110 27.09 -4.53 -5.16
N LEU A 111 25.79 -4.37 -4.84
CA LEU A 111 24.82 -3.62 -5.66
C LEU A 111 25.19 -2.13 -5.71
N TYR A 112 25.52 -1.56 -4.55
CA TYR A 112 25.96 -0.17 -4.38
C TYR A 112 27.41 0.10 -4.81
N LYS A 113 28.17 -0.95 -5.20
CA LYS A 113 29.59 -0.87 -5.61
C LYS A 113 30.49 -0.21 -4.55
N ILE A 114 30.18 -0.40 -3.26
CA ILE A 114 30.84 0.26 -2.14
C ILE A 114 32.26 -0.29 -1.98
N LYS A 115 33.26 0.59 -2.12
CA LYS A 115 34.68 0.25 -1.98
C LYS A 115 35.08 0.19 -0.51
N ASN A 116 36.08 -0.63 -0.18
CA ASN A 116 36.65 -0.76 1.18
C ASN A 116 36.88 0.60 1.86
N ASN A 117 37.41 1.58 1.12
CA ASN A 117 37.71 2.95 1.58
C ASN A 117 36.54 3.63 2.32
N PHE A 118 35.29 3.38 1.91
CA PHE A 118 34.09 3.90 2.57
C PHE A 118 33.99 3.41 4.02
N PHE A 119 34.20 2.10 4.23
CA PHE A 119 34.23 1.49 5.56
C PHE A 119 35.49 1.90 6.35
N ASP A 120 36.64 2.04 5.67
CA ASP A 120 37.88 2.54 6.29
C ASP A 120 37.78 4.04 6.70
N GLU A 121 36.85 4.81 6.13
CA GLU A 121 36.55 6.19 6.53
C GLU A 121 35.44 6.29 7.59
N LEU A 122 34.41 5.43 7.52
CA LEU A 122 33.46 5.25 8.63
C LEU A 122 34.17 4.80 9.93
N GLU A 123 35.13 3.88 9.84
CA GLU A 123 35.94 3.45 10.99
C GLU A 123 36.76 4.60 11.58
N LYS A 124 37.26 5.55 10.76
CA LYS A 124 37.93 6.76 11.24
C LYS A 124 36.95 7.74 11.88
N LEU A 125 35.79 7.99 11.26
CA LEU A 125 34.75 8.87 11.82
C LEU A 125 34.25 8.38 13.17
N LYS A 126 34.10 7.06 13.36
CA LYS A 126 33.77 6.47 14.66
C LYS A 126 34.73 6.91 15.77
N TYR A 127 36.04 7.00 15.50
CA TYR A 127 37.03 7.44 16.49
C TYR A 127 37.06 8.96 16.73
N LYS A 128 36.32 9.76 15.96
CA LYS A 128 36.14 11.21 16.16
C LYS A 128 35.15 11.55 17.30
N TYR A 129 34.28 10.59 17.65
CA TYR A 129 33.13 10.82 18.53
C TYR A 129 33.20 10.00 19.83
N THR A 130 32.66 10.57 20.92
CA THR A 130 32.46 9.86 22.19
C THR A 130 31.29 8.89 22.08
N VAL A 131 31.12 7.98 23.04
CA VAL A 131 30.15 6.86 22.98
C VAL A 131 28.68 7.31 23.17
N ASP A 132 28.44 8.63 23.19
CA ASP A 132 27.12 9.23 23.38
C ASP A 132 26.32 9.17 22.07
N PHE A 133 25.15 8.52 22.11
CA PHE A 133 24.31 8.40 20.92
C PHE A 133 23.59 9.72 20.58
N GLU A 134 23.58 10.05 19.29
CA GLU A 134 22.90 11.25 18.76
C GLU A 134 21.37 11.17 18.99
N VAL A 135 20.82 12.17 19.67
CA VAL A 135 19.38 12.38 19.82
C VAL A 135 18.95 13.49 18.87
N ILE A 136 18.36 13.10 17.74
CA ILE A 136 17.91 13.98 16.65
C ILE A 136 16.44 13.67 16.33
N LYS A 137 15.64 14.66 15.93
CA LYS A 137 14.27 14.40 15.48
C LYS A 137 14.26 13.77 14.09
N TYR A 138 13.19 13.04 13.77
CA TYR A 138 13.02 12.50 12.42
C TYR A 138 12.98 13.60 11.34
N GLU A 139 12.37 14.76 11.62
CA GLU A 139 12.29 15.89 10.68
C GLU A 139 13.70 16.41 10.31
N ASP A 140 14.53 16.68 11.32
CA ASP A 140 15.92 17.15 11.13
C ASP A 140 16.73 16.09 10.36
N PHE A 141 16.67 14.82 10.80
CA PHE A 141 17.33 13.68 10.15
C PHE A 141 16.96 13.55 8.67
N LYS A 142 15.66 13.68 8.35
CA LYS A 142 15.15 13.62 6.98
C LYS A 142 15.77 14.70 6.10
N THR A 143 15.86 15.95 6.56
CA THR A 143 16.43 17.04 5.75
C THR A 143 17.92 16.83 5.42
N LEU A 144 18.68 16.20 6.32
CA LEU A 144 20.08 15.82 6.07
C LEU A 144 20.19 14.70 5.01
N PHE A 145 19.32 13.69 5.11
CA PHE A 145 19.39 12.48 4.28
C PHE A 145 18.60 12.56 2.95
N GLU A 146 17.77 13.59 2.73
CA GLU A 146 17.01 13.76 1.48
C GLU A 146 17.91 13.71 0.23
N SER A 147 19.13 14.26 0.33
CA SER A 147 20.14 14.23 -0.74
C SER A 147 20.77 12.85 -1.04
N VAL A 148 20.59 11.87 -0.14
CA VAL A 148 21.14 10.50 -0.26
C VAL A 148 20.12 9.56 -0.92
N PHE A 149 18.83 9.90 -0.85
CA PHE A 149 17.74 9.03 -1.32
C PHE A 149 17.25 9.38 -2.73
N TYR A 150 16.72 8.39 -3.45
CA TYR A 150 16.05 8.58 -4.73
C TYR A 150 14.84 7.64 -4.90
N GLU A 151 13.80 8.10 -5.59
CA GLU A 151 12.67 7.22 -5.98
C GLU A 151 13.05 6.45 -7.27
N PRO A 152 13.07 5.12 -7.26
CA PRO A 152 13.37 4.33 -8.45
C PRO A 152 12.16 4.20 -9.38
N SER A 153 12.43 3.93 -10.66
CA SER A 153 11.37 3.69 -11.65
C SER A 153 10.53 2.47 -11.28
N GLY A 154 9.20 2.62 -11.31
CA GLY A 154 8.24 1.60 -10.88
C GLY A 154 7.78 1.70 -9.42
N TYR A 155 8.19 2.71 -8.68
CA TYR A 155 7.84 2.93 -7.27
C TYR A 155 7.25 4.34 -7.05
N LEU A 156 6.56 4.50 -5.92
CA LEU A 156 6.15 5.80 -5.36
C LEU A 156 6.21 5.72 -3.83
N ASP A 157 6.89 6.69 -3.20
CA ASP A 157 7.00 6.81 -1.75
C ASP A 157 7.56 5.53 -1.09
N GLY A 158 8.46 4.85 -1.83
CA GLY A 158 9.08 3.57 -1.47
C GLY A 158 8.22 2.32 -1.71
N VAL A 159 6.99 2.42 -2.24
CA VAL A 159 6.09 1.27 -2.50
C VAL A 159 6.01 1.00 -4.00
N SER A 160 6.05 -0.28 -4.40
CA SER A 160 5.95 -0.68 -5.82
C SER A 160 4.57 -0.37 -6.39
N LEU A 161 4.53 0.20 -7.60
CA LEU A 161 3.29 0.59 -8.28
C LEU A 161 2.31 -0.58 -8.46
N LYS A 162 2.79 -1.83 -8.59
CA LYS A 162 1.92 -3.04 -8.68
C LYS A 162 1.04 -3.23 -7.44
N ILE A 163 1.53 -2.85 -6.25
CA ILE A 163 0.86 -3.15 -4.96
C ILE A 163 0.31 -1.86 -4.30
N LEU A 164 0.88 -0.69 -4.63
CA LEU A 164 0.52 0.63 -4.13
C LEU A 164 -0.99 0.87 -4.06
N LYS A 165 -1.74 0.48 -5.10
CA LYS A 165 -3.18 0.71 -5.19
C LYS A 165 -3.96 -0.01 -4.11
N GLU A 166 -3.66 -1.27 -3.86
CA GLU A 166 -4.32 -2.09 -2.84
C GLU A 166 -3.93 -1.61 -1.44
N VAL A 167 -2.62 -1.45 -1.20
CA VAL A 167 -2.05 -0.92 0.05
C VAL A 167 -2.75 0.37 0.44
N LEU A 168 -2.74 1.40 -0.41
CA LEU A 168 -3.29 2.71 -0.06
C LEU A 168 -4.83 2.68 0.06
N VAL A 169 -5.54 1.85 -0.72
CA VAL A 169 -7.01 1.71 -0.58
C VAL A 169 -7.39 1.13 0.79
N HIS A 170 -6.64 0.15 1.30
CA HIS A 170 -6.90 -0.47 2.60
C HIS A 170 -6.35 0.34 3.78
N THR A 171 -5.18 0.96 3.65
CA THR A 171 -4.44 1.59 4.77
C THR A 171 -4.68 3.10 4.93
N CYS A 172 -5.01 3.84 3.87
CA CYS A 172 -5.19 5.29 3.93
C CYS A 172 -6.64 5.72 4.17
N THR A 173 -6.83 6.90 4.77
CA THR A 173 -8.07 7.69 4.68
C THR A 173 -8.07 8.56 3.40
N LEU A 174 -9.21 9.18 3.11
CA LEU A 174 -9.32 10.18 2.03
C LEU A 174 -8.57 11.49 2.34
N GLY A 175 -8.13 11.72 3.58
CA GLY A 175 -7.25 12.82 3.95
C GLY A 175 -5.80 12.48 3.63
N ASP A 176 -5.35 11.29 4.05
CA ASP A 176 -3.99 10.80 3.84
C ASP A 176 -3.62 10.77 2.35
N LEU A 177 -4.53 10.36 1.47
CA LEU A 177 -4.33 10.39 0.02
C LEU A 177 -4.16 11.80 -0.57
N ARG A 178 -4.69 12.86 0.07
CA ARG A 178 -4.42 14.24 -0.36
C ARG A 178 -3.07 14.73 0.12
N GLY A 179 -2.71 14.47 1.37
CA GLY A 179 -1.38 14.81 1.91
C GLY A 179 -0.25 14.08 1.20
N LEU A 180 -0.45 12.81 0.81
CA LEU A 180 0.47 12.09 -0.06
C LEU A 180 0.61 12.77 -1.43
N GLY A 181 -0.50 13.18 -2.06
CA GLY A 181 -0.45 13.96 -3.29
C GLY A 181 0.31 15.28 -3.11
N GLU A 182 0.01 16.04 -2.06
CA GLU A 182 0.62 17.33 -1.74
C GLU A 182 2.13 17.22 -1.45
N LYS A 183 2.60 16.12 -0.81
CA LYS A 183 4.02 15.78 -0.65
C LYS A 183 4.77 15.73 -2.00
N TYR A 184 4.10 15.27 -3.06
CA TYR A 184 4.64 15.22 -4.43
C TYR A 184 4.08 16.35 -5.34
N GLY A 185 3.53 17.42 -4.76
CA GLY A 185 3.01 18.60 -5.48
C GLY A 185 1.63 18.43 -6.16
N VAL A 186 1.03 17.24 -6.10
CA VAL A 186 -0.21 16.86 -6.77
C VAL A 186 -1.44 17.22 -5.91
N LYS A 187 -2.18 18.25 -6.32
CA LYS A 187 -3.43 18.64 -5.67
C LYS A 187 -4.59 17.74 -6.10
N VAL A 188 -4.80 16.65 -5.37
CA VAL A 188 -5.85 15.65 -5.66
C VAL A 188 -7.25 16.22 -5.35
N PRO A 189 -8.10 16.44 -6.37
CA PRO A 189 -9.42 17.03 -6.17
C PRO A 189 -10.41 16.03 -5.54
N ARG A 190 -11.60 16.49 -5.14
CA ARG A 190 -12.72 15.59 -4.80
C ARG A 190 -13.42 15.02 -6.05
N ARG A 191 -13.34 15.73 -7.17
CA ARG A 191 -14.05 15.46 -8.42
C ARG A 191 -13.21 15.89 -9.61
N VAL A 192 -13.21 15.12 -10.70
CA VAL A 192 -12.49 15.45 -11.94
C VAL A 192 -13.42 15.92 -13.05
N ASN A 193 -12.93 16.84 -13.88
CA ASN A 193 -13.63 17.26 -15.10
C ASN A 193 -13.54 16.15 -16.16
N LYS A 194 -14.54 16.05 -17.06
CA LYS A 194 -14.57 15.07 -18.17
C LYS A 194 -13.26 15.02 -18.96
N GLY A 195 -12.66 16.17 -19.28
CA GLY A 195 -11.37 16.23 -19.98
C GLY A 195 -10.21 15.60 -19.21
N LYS A 196 -10.13 15.77 -17.88
CA LYS A 196 -9.13 15.06 -17.04
C LYS A 196 -9.40 13.56 -16.99
N LEU A 197 -10.66 13.12 -16.92
CA LEU A 197 -11.02 11.70 -16.99
C LEU A 197 -10.55 11.07 -18.32
N ILE A 198 -10.77 11.75 -19.44
CA ILE A 198 -10.32 11.30 -20.76
C ILE A 198 -8.78 11.28 -20.84
N ALA A 199 -8.09 12.28 -20.29
CA ALA A 199 -6.63 12.29 -20.24
C ALA A 199 -6.05 11.12 -19.43
N ILE A 200 -6.66 10.75 -18.30
CA ILE A 200 -6.29 9.56 -17.50
C ILE A 200 -6.48 8.29 -18.33
N LEU A 201 -7.62 8.15 -19.02
CA LEU A 201 -7.89 7.00 -19.89
C LEU A 201 -6.93 6.92 -21.08
N ALA A 202 -6.59 8.05 -21.70
CA ALA A 202 -5.65 8.14 -22.80
C ALA A 202 -4.23 7.73 -22.38
N ALA A 203 -3.73 8.29 -21.26
CA ALA A 203 -2.42 7.95 -20.73
C ALA A 203 -2.35 6.47 -20.28
N ARG A 204 -3.35 5.98 -19.54
CA ARG A 204 -3.38 4.59 -19.07
C ARG A 204 -3.42 3.58 -20.23
N PHE A 205 -4.22 3.82 -21.26
CA PHE A 205 -4.39 2.87 -22.37
C PHE A 205 -3.53 3.15 -23.62
N ARG A 206 -2.64 4.17 -23.59
CA ARG A 206 -1.85 4.64 -24.76
C ARG A 206 -2.73 4.91 -26.00
N LEU A 207 -3.89 5.55 -25.80
CA LEU A 207 -4.86 5.82 -26.88
C LEU A 207 -4.29 6.80 -27.92
N SER A 208 -4.71 6.67 -29.17
CA SER A 208 -4.40 7.67 -30.21
C SER A 208 -5.12 9.01 -29.93
N PRO A 209 -4.67 10.15 -30.50
CA PRO A 209 -5.41 11.41 -30.39
C PRO A 209 -6.84 11.29 -30.94
N GLU A 210 -7.01 10.56 -32.05
CA GLU A 210 -8.32 10.27 -32.67
C GLU A 210 -9.23 9.46 -31.72
N GLU A 211 -8.69 8.44 -31.04
CA GLU A 211 -9.44 7.70 -30.01
C GLU A 211 -9.83 8.59 -28.82
N ALA A 212 -8.96 9.53 -28.42
CA ALA A 212 -9.26 10.49 -27.36
C ALA A 212 -10.35 11.50 -27.78
N GLU A 213 -10.39 11.92 -29.04
CA GLU A 213 -11.48 12.73 -29.60
C GLU A 213 -12.80 11.95 -29.66
N LEU A 214 -12.78 10.69 -30.09
CA LEU A 214 -13.93 9.78 -30.01
C LEU A 214 -14.38 9.45 -28.57
N LEU A 215 -13.58 9.78 -27.54
CA LEU A 215 -14.00 9.78 -26.13
C LEU A 215 -14.53 11.16 -25.69
N ASN A 216 -14.09 12.26 -26.30
CA ASN A 216 -14.62 13.61 -26.03
C ASN A 216 -16.09 13.78 -26.43
N GLU A 217 -16.59 13.03 -27.41
CA GLU A 217 -18.01 13.07 -27.79
C GLU A 217 -18.92 12.33 -26.78
N LYS A 218 -18.47 11.18 -26.27
CA LYS A 218 -19.27 10.25 -25.44
C LYS A 218 -19.69 10.83 -24.09
N SER A 219 -20.80 10.36 -23.53
CA SER A 219 -21.25 10.77 -22.20
C SER A 219 -20.32 10.24 -21.08
N VAL A 220 -20.34 10.89 -19.92
CA VAL A 220 -19.56 10.48 -18.72
C VAL A 220 -19.83 9.01 -18.36
N LEU A 221 -21.08 8.57 -18.45
CA LEU A 221 -21.49 7.21 -18.10
C LEU A 221 -20.96 6.18 -19.10
N GLU A 222 -20.80 6.55 -20.37
CA GLU A 222 -20.17 5.72 -21.40
C GLU A 222 -18.65 5.66 -21.23
N LEU A 223 -17.99 6.73 -20.78
CA LEU A 223 -16.57 6.71 -20.41
C LEU A 223 -16.31 5.75 -19.23
N GLU A 224 -17.16 5.79 -18.20
CA GLU A 224 -17.08 4.85 -17.09
C GLU A 224 -17.34 3.39 -17.52
N ILE A 225 -18.24 3.15 -18.49
CA ILE A 225 -18.46 1.81 -19.05
C ILE A 225 -17.25 1.36 -19.87
N TYR A 226 -16.70 2.23 -20.73
CA TYR A 226 -15.51 1.94 -21.55
C TYR A 226 -14.30 1.57 -20.68
N ALA A 227 -14.07 2.31 -19.59
CA ALA A 227 -13.05 1.98 -18.61
C ALA A 227 -13.27 0.59 -18.01
N LYS A 228 -14.50 0.31 -17.53
CA LYS A 228 -14.87 -0.99 -16.91
C LYS A 228 -14.82 -2.16 -17.89
N GLU A 229 -15.08 -1.96 -19.17
CA GLU A 229 -14.91 -2.99 -20.21
C GLU A 229 -13.44 -3.27 -20.53
N LYS A 230 -12.54 -2.28 -20.36
CA LYS A 230 -11.07 -2.45 -20.33
C LYS A 230 -10.52 -2.82 -18.93
N GLY A 231 -11.37 -3.29 -18.01
CA GLY A 231 -10.98 -3.74 -16.66
C GLY A 231 -10.72 -2.62 -15.63
N PHE A 232 -10.72 -1.35 -16.04
CA PHE A 232 -10.36 -0.23 -15.18
C PHE A 232 -11.58 0.39 -14.49
N ASN A 233 -11.57 0.41 -13.16
CA ASN A 233 -12.57 1.10 -12.36
C ASN A 233 -12.12 2.53 -12.03
N ILE A 234 -12.74 3.52 -12.68
CA ILE A 234 -12.63 4.95 -12.37
C ILE A 234 -14.01 5.62 -12.50
N SER A 235 -14.23 6.68 -11.73
CA SER A 235 -15.44 7.51 -11.73
C SER A 235 -15.12 9.01 -11.59
N ILE A 236 -16.07 9.89 -11.94
CA ILE A 236 -15.85 11.36 -11.88
C ILE A 236 -15.69 11.87 -10.44
N ASP A 237 -16.43 11.30 -9.48
CA ASP A 237 -16.32 11.61 -8.07
C ASP A 237 -15.28 10.67 -7.43
N LEU A 238 -14.07 11.16 -7.20
CA LEU A 238 -12.90 10.31 -6.93
C LEU A 238 -13.04 9.56 -5.59
N LYS A 239 -13.04 8.23 -5.68
CA LYS A 239 -12.92 7.28 -4.55
C LYS A 239 -11.44 7.07 -4.20
N LYS A 240 -11.14 6.33 -3.11
CA LYS A 240 -9.74 6.01 -2.74
C LYS A 240 -8.91 5.46 -3.92
N SER A 241 -9.46 4.47 -4.64
CA SER A 241 -8.87 3.88 -5.85
C SER A 241 -8.55 4.95 -6.90
N ASP A 242 -9.55 5.77 -7.21
CA ASP A 242 -9.52 6.77 -8.27
C ASP A 242 -8.59 7.94 -7.91
N MET A 243 -8.41 8.23 -6.62
CA MET A 243 -7.44 9.20 -6.09
C MET A 243 -5.99 8.70 -6.23
N VAL A 244 -5.72 7.41 -5.98
CA VAL A 244 -4.37 6.84 -6.20
C VAL A 244 -4.03 6.86 -7.70
N GLU A 245 -4.97 6.46 -8.55
CA GLU A 245 -4.84 6.53 -10.00
C GLU A 245 -4.61 7.97 -10.51
N TYR A 246 -5.30 8.95 -9.92
CA TYR A 246 -5.06 10.36 -10.22
C TYR A 246 -3.62 10.79 -9.87
N ILE A 247 -3.06 10.32 -8.74
CA ILE A 247 -1.66 10.60 -8.37
C ILE A 247 -0.69 9.96 -9.37
N ILE A 248 -0.89 8.67 -9.71
CA ILE A 248 -0.08 7.95 -10.71
C ILE A 248 -0.11 8.66 -12.07
N PHE A 249 -1.27 9.20 -12.46
CA PHE A 249 -1.45 9.99 -13.68
C PHE A 249 -0.72 11.35 -13.64
N ASP A 250 -0.96 12.19 -12.63
CA ASP A 250 -0.40 13.56 -12.55
C ASP A 250 1.15 13.49 -12.39
N LEU A 251 1.70 12.45 -11.75
CA LEU A 251 3.15 12.16 -11.67
C LEU A 251 3.74 11.43 -12.90
N HIS A 252 2.90 11.13 -13.90
CA HIS A 252 3.28 10.43 -15.14
C HIS A 252 4.03 9.12 -14.86
N LEU A 253 3.48 8.28 -13.98
CA LEU A 253 4.08 7.02 -13.53
C LEU A 253 3.59 5.79 -14.33
N TYR A 254 2.54 5.94 -15.17
CA TYR A 254 2.10 4.88 -16.08
C TYR A 254 3.22 4.48 -17.07
N HIS A 255 3.26 3.19 -17.44
CA HIS A 255 4.17 2.60 -18.44
C HIS A 255 5.67 2.69 -18.14
N LYS A 256 6.08 3.18 -16.97
CA LYS A 256 7.48 3.18 -16.54
C LYS A 256 7.96 1.76 -16.25
N GLU A 257 9.16 1.44 -16.71
CA GLU A 257 9.85 0.18 -16.41
C GLU A 257 9.99 0.00 -14.89
N ILE A 258 9.66 -1.18 -14.37
CA ILE A 258 9.82 -1.49 -12.95
C ILE A 258 11.19 -2.09 -12.72
N LEU A 259 12.06 -1.33 -12.06
CA LEU A 259 13.37 -1.83 -11.65
C LEU A 259 13.17 -2.80 -10.48
N LYS A 260 13.23 -4.11 -10.77
CA LYS A 260 12.98 -5.17 -9.79
C LYS A 260 13.91 -5.02 -8.59
N ASP A 261 13.35 -5.11 -7.39
CA ASP A 261 14.13 -5.08 -6.16
C ASP A 261 14.92 -6.38 -5.99
N THR A 262 16.24 -6.28 -5.96
CA THR A 262 17.18 -7.40 -5.78
C THR A 262 17.90 -7.37 -4.42
N HIS A 263 17.42 -6.57 -3.46
CA HIS A 263 18.10 -6.41 -2.18
C HIS A 263 17.84 -7.56 -1.21
N ASN A 264 18.86 -7.88 -0.43
CA ASN A 264 18.80 -8.80 0.69
C ASN A 264 18.37 -8.03 1.96
N TYR A 265 17.23 -8.42 2.52
CA TYR A 265 16.63 -7.83 3.74
C TYR A 265 16.84 -8.70 5.00
N SER A 266 17.59 -9.80 4.92
CA SER A 266 17.83 -10.75 6.02
C SER A 266 18.82 -10.21 7.06
N ILE A 267 18.37 -9.20 7.80
CA ILE A 267 19.10 -8.50 8.86
C ILE A 267 18.62 -9.03 10.23
N PRO A 268 19.50 -9.18 11.24
CA PRO A 268 19.07 -9.48 12.60
C PRO A 268 18.27 -8.29 13.16
N LEU A 269 16.95 -8.47 13.30
CA LEU A 269 16.06 -7.52 13.94
C LEU A 269 15.94 -7.80 15.44
N ALA A 270 15.88 -6.75 16.26
CA ALA A 270 15.66 -6.88 17.69
C ALA A 270 14.23 -7.37 17.97
N SER A 271 14.10 -8.58 18.55
CA SER A 271 12.81 -9.15 18.95
C SER A 271 12.32 -8.53 20.26
N ASP A 272 11.74 -7.34 20.18
CA ASP A 272 11.20 -6.61 21.32
C ASP A 272 9.99 -7.37 21.91
N LEU A 273 10.12 -7.89 23.14
CA LEU A 273 9.14 -8.81 23.76
C LEU A 273 7.77 -8.19 24.04
N ASP A 274 7.72 -6.87 24.23
CA ASP A 274 6.51 -6.09 24.51
C ASP A 274 5.73 -5.67 23.24
N ALA A 275 6.18 -6.10 22.05
CA ALA A 275 5.55 -5.75 20.78
C ALA A 275 4.40 -6.71 20.42
N VAL A 276 3.20 -6.16 20.22
CA VAL A 276 2.01 -6.92 19.79
C VAL A 276 2.24 -7.51 18.39
N LYS A 277 2.10 -8.82 18.26
CA LYS A 277 2.06 -9.52 16.97
C LYS A 277 0.67 -9.40 16.37
N ILE A 278 0.59 -9.09 15.07
CA ILE A 278 -0.66 -8.84 14.35
C ILE A 278 -0.72 -9.74 13.11
N ASP A 279 -1.93 -10.19 12.76
CA ASP A 279 -2.20 -10.84 11.48
C ASP A 279 -1.94 -9.86 10.32
N THR A 280 -0.75 -9.95 9.73
CA THR A 280 -0.32 -9.06 8.64
C THR A 280 -1.05 -9.39 7.34
N ILE A 281 -1.68 -8.40 6.72
CA ILE A 281 -2.23 -8.52 5.38
C ILE A 281 -1.06 -8.46 4.38
N LEU A 282 -0.83 -9.57 3.68
CA LEU A 282 -0.02 -9.57 2.47
C LEU A 282 -0.92 -9.14 1.30
N PHE A 283 -0.46 -8.17 0.52
CA PHE A 283 -1.17 -7.67 -0.65
C PHE A 283 -0.59 -8.33 -1.91
N GLU A 284 -1.37 -9.21 -2.54
CA GLU A 284 -1.02 -9.88 -3.80
C GLU A 284 -1.37 -8.97 -4.97
N GLY A 285 -0.40 -8.14 -5.41
CA GLY A 285 -0.62 -7.10 -6.42
C GLY A 285 -1.33 -7.61 -7.68
N THR A 286 -2.56 -7.17 -7.88
CA THR A 286 -3.39 -7.59 -9.01
C THR A 286 -2.85 -7.08 -10.36
N ASP A 287 -2.27 -7.99 -11.14
CA ASP A 287 -1.69 -7.78 -12.49
C ASP A 287 -2.64 -7.20 -13.57
N GLN A 288 -3.88 -6.86 -13.20
CA GLN A 288 -4.85 -6.20 -14.09
C GLN A 288 -4.85 -4.67 -13.94
N ASP A 289 -4.26 -4.12 -12.87
CA ASP A 289 -4.63 -2.78 -12.42
C ASP A 289 -3.62 -1.65 -12.73
N ILE A 290 -2.47 -1.97 -13.33
CA ILE A 290 -1.66 -1.03 -14.14
C ILE A 290 -1.11 -1.79 -15.35
N PRO A 291 -1.30 -1.32 -16.61
CA PRO A 291 -0.61 -1.88 -17.76
C PRO A 291 0.89 -1.53 -17.69
N VAL A 292 1.71 -2.53 -17.37
CA VAL A 292 3.17 -2.48 -17.35
C VAL A 292 3.70 -3.27 -18.53
N THR A 293 4.72 -2.75 -19.23
CA THR A 293 5.43 -3.52 -20.25
C THR A 293 6.32 -4.55 -19.55
N GLU A 294 5.91 -5.82 -19.52
CA GLU A 294 6.80 -6.92 -19.16
C GLU A 294 7.50 -7.40 -20.43
N ASP A 295 8.80 -7.14 -20.55
CA ASP A 295 9.55 -7.52 -21.75
C ASP A 295 9.66 -9.04 -21.86
N THR A 296 9.12 -9.55 -22.97
CA THR A 296 9.32 -10.92 -23.40
C THR A 296 10.79 -11.12 -23.72
N LEU A 297 11.46 -12.04 -23.02
CA LEU A 297 12.80 -12.47 -23.42
C LEU A 297 12.71 -13.06 -24.83
N VAL A 298 13.27 -12.35 -25.81
CA VAL A 298 13.36 -12.81 -27.20
C VAL A 298 14.29 -14.00 -27.24
N ASN A 299 13.88 -15.08 -27.91
CA ASN A 299 14.74 -16.23 -28.17
C ASN A 299 15.98 -15.80 -28.97
N GLU A 300 17.14 -15.74 -28.32
CA GLU A 300 18.40 -16.05 -29.01
C GLU A 300 18.55 -17.58 -29.07
N PRO A 301 18.88 -18.17 -30.24
CA PRO A 301 18.94 -19.61 -30.40
C PRO A 301 20.16 -20.21 -29.69
N GLU A 302 20.00 -21.43 -29.18
CA GLU A 302 21.09 -22.22 -28.60
C GLU A 302 22.20 -22.44 -29.64
N ILE A 303 23.41 -21.95 -29.35
CA ILE A 303 24.61 -22.30 -30.12
C ILE A 303 25.18 -23.58 -29.51
N GLU A 304 24.85 -24.71 -30.12
CA GLU A 304 25.49 -25.98 -29.84
C GLU A 304 27.02 -25.88 -30.04
N VAL A 305 27.81 -26.31 -29.05
CA VAL A 305 29.25 -26.51 -29.19
C VAL A 305 29.57 -27.93 -28.71
N PRO A 306 30.33 -28.77 -29.46
CA PRO A 306 30.23 -30.22 -29.30
C PRO A 306 31.07 -30.83 -28.19
N ASN A 307 30.76 -32.09 -27.87
CA ASN A 307 31.52 -32.98 -26.98
C ASN A 307 33.04 -32.94 -27.19
N ALA A 308 33.77 -32.93 -26.08
CA ALA A 308 35.08 -33.56 -25.96
C ALA A 308 35.09 -34.42 -24.68
N LEU A 309 35.49 -35.69 -24.80
CA LEU A 309 35.53 -36.62 -23.66
C LEU A 309 36.81 -36.40 -22.83
N GLN A 310 36.72 -36.68 -21.53
CA GLN A 310 37.74 -37.51 -20.88
C GLN A 310 37.12 -38.32 -19.72
N GLU A 311 37.76 -39.45 -19.40
CA GLU A 311 37.13 -40.60 -18.76
C GLU A 311 37.43 -40.71 -17.26
N GLU A 312 36.53 -41.41 -16.56
CA GLU A 312 36.75 -42.30 -15.40
C GLU A 312 37.71 -41.91 -14.25
N GLU A 313 37.18 -42.00 -13.02
CA GLU A 313 37.55 -43.11 -12.14
C GLU A 313 36.41 -43.40 -11.13
N GLU A 314 36.02 -44.68 -10.98
CA GLU A 314 35.08 -45.13 -9.94
C GLU A 314 35.81 -45.38 -8.62
N PHE A 315 35.17 -45.12 -7.47
CA PHE A 315 35.51 -45.86 -6.24
C PHE A 315 34.36 -45.97 -5.23
N VAL A 316 33.76 -47.17 -5.14
CA VAL A 316 32.85 -47.58 -4.05
C VAL A 316 33.12 -49.05 -3.72
N PRO A 317 33.57 -49.37 -2.49
CA PRO A 317 32.87 -50.39 -1.70
C PRO A 317 32.78 -50.01 -0.20
N VAL A 318 31.59 -49.88 0.40
CA VAL A 318 30.69 -50.93 0.99
C VAL A 318 30.71 -50.87 2.53
N GLN A 319 29.57 -51.21 3.15
CA GLN A 319 29.26 -51.07 4.59
C GLN A 319 29.80 -52.25 5.44
N PRO A 320 29.61 -52.24 6.79
CA PRO A 320 28.40 -52.93 7.30
C PRO A 320 27.70 -52.34 8.55
N VAL A 321 26.37 -52.44 8.50
CA VAL A 321 25.35 -52.60 9.56
C VAL A 321 25.80 -52.89 10.99
N VAL A 322 25.24 -52.14 11.97
CA VAL A 322 24.78 -52.67 13.28
C VAL A 322 23.50 -51.93 13.75
N GLU A 323 22.44 -52.70 14.00
CA GLU A 323 21.30 -52.39 14.90
C GLU A 323 21.28 -53.46 16.03
N PRO A 324 20.41 -53.44 17.06
CA PRO A 324 19.50 -52.39 17.56
C PRO A 324 19.73 -52.08 19.07
N ILE A 325 18.82 -51.35 19.72
CA ILE A 325 18.05 -51.85 20.89
C ILE A 325 16.89 -50.89 21.20
N VAL A 326 15.78 -51.45 21.72
CA VAL A 326 14.54 -50.75 22.09
C VAL A 326 14.38 -50.78 23.60
N GLU A 327 13.92 -49.69 24.20
CA GLU A 327 13.26 -49.74 25.51
C GLU A 327 11.91 -49.00 25.47
N LYS A 328 10.91 -49.59 26.13
CA LYS A 328 9.54 -49.06 26.23
C LYS A 328 9.33 -48.42 27.60
N VAL A 329 8.41 -47.46 27.67
CA VAL A 329 7.64 -47.20 28.89
C VAL A 329 6.16 -47.21 28.53
N GLU A 330 5.35 -47.92 29.31
CA GLU A 330 3.93 -48.14 29.05
C GLU A 330 3.05 -47.11 29.79
N PRO A 331 1.88 -46.72 29.24
CA PRO A 331 0.91 -45.88 29.93
C PRO A 331 -0.15 -46.72 30.67
N THR A 332 -0.58 -46.26 31.85
CA THR A 332 -1.82 -46.71 32.51
C THR A 332 -2.46 -45.54 33.28
N PRO A 333 -3.78 -45.59 33.61
CA PRO A 333 -4.62 -44.39 33.69
C PRO A 333 -5.26 -44.19 35.08
N GLU A 334 -6.37 -43.40 35.12
CA GLU A 334 -7.42 -43.24 36.15
C GLU A 334 -7.62 -41.75 36.53
N LYS A 335 -8.83 -41.19 36.78
CA LYS A 335 -10.19 -41.14 36.17
C LYS A 335 -11.13 -40.57 37.26
N VAL A 336 -12.26 -39.94 36.90
CA VAL A 336 -13.32 -39.36 37.78
C VAL A 336 -12.89 -37.99 38.35
N GLU A 337 -13.49 -36.83 38.08
CA GLU A 337 -14.91 -36.35 37.99
C GLU A 337 -15.57 -36.11 39.39
N PRO A 338 -16.70 -35.38 39.55
CA PRO A 338 -16.64 -34.06 40.22
C PRO A 338 -17.68 -33.82 41.34
N GLU A 339 -17.61 -32.65 42.01
CA GLU A 339 -18.70 -31.96 42.76
C GLU A 339 -18.31 -30.45 42.86
N GLU A 340 -19.17 -29.45 42.58
CA GLU A 340 -20.20 -28.81 43.44
C GLU A 340 -19.65 -28.12 44.72
N GLU A 341 -20.16 -27.01 45.27
CA GLU A 341 -21.05 -25.89 44.86
C GLU A 341 -20.99 -24.79 45.96
N LYS A 342 -20.70 -23.51 45.63
CA LYS A 342 -21.29 -22.28 46.28
C LYS A 342 -21.18 -22.09 47.83
N PRO A 343 -21.78 -21.05 48.48
CA PRO A 343 -21.75 -19.60 48.19
C PRO A 343 -21.57 -18.65 49.44
N VAL A 344 -21.68 -17.32 49.22
CA VAL A 344 -22.02 -16.20 50.17
C VAL A 344 -21.18 -15.94 51.43
N SER A 345 -20.46 -14.79 51.45
CA SER A 345 -20.61 -13.64 52.40
C SER A 345 -19.44 -12.63 52.17
N ALA A 346 -19.51 -11.29 52.26
CA ALA A 346 -20.43 -10.26 52.81
C ALA A 346 -20.04 -9.70 54.21
N PHE A 347 -20.20 -8.37 54.38
CA PHE A 347 -19.90 -7.53 55.56
C PHE A 347 -18.38 -7.21 55.74
N LYS A 348 -17.91 -5.93 55.79
CA LYS A 348 -18.10 -4.79 56.75
C LYS A 348 -17.04 -4.80 57.89
N GLU A 349 -16.62 -3.72 58.57
CA GLU A 349 -16.87 -2.25 58.51
C GLU A 349 -15.54 -1.49 58.86
N ASP A 350 -15.62 -0.32 59.51
CA ASP A 350 -14.56 0.53 60.14
C ASP A 350 -13.54 1.21 59.18
N VAL A 351 -13.43 2.56 59.01
CA VAL A 351 -13.70 3.80 59.78
C VAL A 351 -12.50 4.35 60.59
N GLN A 352 -12.03 5.55 60.21
CA GLN A 352 -11.51 6.58 61.13
C GLN A 352 -11.58 7.98 60.49
N GLU A 353 -12.05 8.97 61.26
CA GLU A 353 -12.01 10.44 61.00
C GLU A 353 -10.70 11.02 61.62
N GLU A 354 -10.24 12.28 61.56
CA GLU A 354 -10.76 13.67 61.43
C GLU A 354 -9.73 14.50 60.57
N GLU A 355 -9.73 15.81 60.25
CA GLU A 355 -10.59 17.03 60.25
C GLU A 355 -9.98 17.90 59.07
N VAL A 356 -10.61 18.77 58.25
CA VAL A 356 -11.68 19.78 58.44
C VAL A 356 -11.06 20.95 59.27
N GLN A 357 -10.89 22.23 58.88
CA GLN A 357 -11.61 23.27 58.09
C GLN A 357 -10.66 24.40 57.58
N PRO A 358 -11.11 25.58 57.03
CA PRO A 358 -12.19 25.91 56.09
C PRO A 358 -11.75 26.78 54.86
N GLU A 359 -12.71 27.14 54.01
CA GLU A 359 -12.60 28.16 52.93
C GLU A 359 -12.57 29.63 53.46
N PRO A 360 -12.51 30.66 52.57
CA PRO A 360 -13.80 31.26 52.19
C PRO A 360 -14.04 31.56 50.70
N VAL A 361 -15.31 31.34 50.33
CA VAL A 361 -16.06 31.56 49.06
C VAL A 361 -15.99 33.00 48.49
N VAL A 362 -16.53 33.19 47.26
CA VAL A 362 -17.11 34.41 46.61
C VAL A 362 -16.31 34.89 45.37
N LYS A 363 -16.85 35.14 44.15
CA LYS A 363 -18.22 35.47 43.66
C LYS A 363 -18.51 34.91 42.23
N LYS A 364 -19.74 35.09 41.72
CA LYS A 364 -20.19 34.68 40.35
C LYS A 364 -20.52 35.88 39.42
N GLN A 365 -20.32 35.68 38.11
CA GLN A 365 -20.98 36.37 36.96
C GLN A 365 -20.68 37.89 36.76
N PRO A 366 -21.01 38.52 35.59
CA PRO A 366 -21.72 38.02 34.39
C PRO A 366 -20.98 38.24 33.03
N LYS A 367 -21.65 37.88 31.92
CA LYS A 367 -21.36 38.36 30.53
C LYS A 367 -21.68 39.86 30.36
N PRO A 368 -21.06 40.51 29.37
CA PRO A 368 -21.80 41.41 28.47
C PRO A 368 -21.64 41.05 26.97
N GLU A 369 -22.31 41.82 26.10
CA GLU A 369 -22.48 41.61 24.65
C GLU A 369 -21.64 42.61 23.79
N PRO A 370 -21.62 42.52 22.45
CA PRO A 370 -20.57 43.13 21.63
C PRO A 370 -20.71 44.64 21.41
N VAL A 371 -19.57 45.32 21.27
CA VAL A 371 -19.50 46.75 20.89
C VAL A 371 -19.45 46.89 19.38
N VAL A 372 -20.43 47.60 18.81
CA VAL A 372 -20.44 48.08 17.42
C VAL A 372 -19.84 49.49 17.38
N MET A 373 -18.94 49.76 16.41
CA MET A 373 -18.61 51.12 16.00
C MET A 373 -18.77 51.29 14.48
N LYS A 374 -19.25 52.47 14.07
CA LYS A 374 -19.51 52.87 12.68
C LYS A 374 -18.58 54.01 12.26
N LYS A 375 -17.96 53.85 11.09
CA LYS A 375 -17.90 54.76 9.90
C LYS A 375 -17.90 56.30 10.09
N ALA A 376 -17.19 56.97 9.15
CA ALA A 376 -17.03 58.42 8.88
C ALA A 376 -15.76 59.04 9.50
N GLU A 377 -15.02 59.97 8.89
CA GLU A 377 -15.00 60.60 7.52
C GLU A 377 -13.54 61.09 7.29
N GLN A 378 -12.84 60.94 6.15
CA GLN A 378 -13.00 61.50 4.79
C GLN A 378 -12.76 63.02 4.60
N LYS A 379 -11.58 63.38 4.04
CA LYS A 379 -11.28 64.47 3.08
C LYS A 379 -9.85 64.20 2.51
N VAL A 380 -9.60 64.07 1.20
CA VAL A 380 -9.70 65.02 0.04
C VAL A 380 -8.63 66.11 0.15
N VAL A 381 -7.66 66.19 -0.78
CA VAL A 381 -7.66 66.88 -2.12
C VAL A 381 -6.73 66.08 -3.08
N GLU A 382 -7.17 65.54 -4.23
CA GLU A 382 -7.20 66.12 -5.61
C GLU A 382 -5.82 66.34 -6.27
N GLU A 383 -5.61 66.31 -7.61
CA GLU A 383 -6.34 65.72 -8.76
C GLU A 383 -5.44 65.84 -10.02
N VAL A 384 -5.38 64.81 -10.89
CA VAL A 384 -5.19 64.97 -12.36
C VAL A 384 -6.05 63.92 -13.09
N LYS A 385 -6.64 64.29 -14.23
CA LYS A 385 -7.75 63.60 -14.92
C LYS A 385 -7.34 62.72 -16.13
N GLU A 386 -7.99 61.54 -16.23
CA GLU A 386 -8.74 60.98 -17.40
C GLU A 386 -8.05 60.77 -18.78
N PRO A 387 -8.64 59.99 -19.74
CA PRO A 387 -10.00 59.43 -19.80
C PRO A 387 -10.15 57.91 -20.06
N GLN A 388 -11.41 57.46 -20.04
CA GLN A 388 -11.87 56.10 -20.41
C GLN A 388 -12.04 55.94 -21.93
N PRO A 389 -12.17 54.69 -22.41
CA PRO A 389 -13.08 54.39 -23.51
C PRO A 389 -14.11 53.27 -23.18
N GLU A 390 -15.18 53.23 -23.98
CA GLU A 390 -16.34 52.32 -23.91
C GLU A 390 -16.05 50.89 -24.46
N PRO A 391 -16.96 49.89 -24.24
CA PRO A 391 -16.69 48.49 -24.54
C PRO A 391 -16.72 48.14 -26.03
N VAL A 392 -15.97 47.09 -26.40
CA VAL A 392 -15.85 46.56 -27.78
C VAL A 392 -16.13 45.05 -27.81
N GLU A 393 -16.65 44.57 -28.93
CA GLU A 393 -17.30 43.27 -29.15
C GLU A 393 -16.38 42.03 -29.14
N GLU A 394 -17.01 40.85 -29.16
CA GLU A 394 -16.38 39.55 -29.31
C GLU A 394 -15.48 39.46 -30.55
N LYS A 395 -14.30 38.83 -30.40
CA LYS A 395 -13.63 38.15 -31.52
C LYS A 395 -13.16 36.76 -31.10
N LYS A 396 -13.64 35.76 -31.85
CA LYS A 396 -13.08 34.40 -31.83
C LYS A 396 -11.64 34.44 -32.38
N PRO A 397 -10.70 33.67 -31.83
CA PRO A 397 -9.43 33.42 -32.52
C PRO A 397 -9.69 32.59 -33.78
N GLU A 398 -9.06 32.97 -34.88
CA GLU A 398 -9.24 32.31 -36.18
C GLU A 398 -8.40 31.03 -36.30
N VAL A 399 -9.09 29.96 -36.69
CA VAL A 399 -8.67 28.90 -37.62
C VAL A 399 -7.18 28.86 -38.00
N LEU A 400 -6.48 27.84 -37.49
CA LEU A 400 -5.24 27.33 -38.10
C LEU A 400 -5.53 25.97 -38.77
N HIS A 401 -6.13 25.98 -39.96
CA HIS A 401 -6.22 24.77 -40.77
C HIS A 401 -4.83 24.38 -41.30
N LYS A 402 -4.40 23.15 -40.99
CA LYS A 402 -3.47 22.40 -41.82
C LYS A 402 -3.98 20.98 -41.99
N GLU A 403 -4.04 20.57 -43.26
CA GLU A 403 -4.15 19.20 -43.77
C GLU A 403 -5.21 18.32 -43.08
N LEU A 404 -6.46 18.51 -43.54
CA LEU A 404 -7.48 17.47 -43.50
C LEU A 404 -6.95 16.23 -44.25
N VAL A 405 -6.75 15.13 -43.53
CA VAL A 405 -6.83 13.80 -44.13
C VAL A 405 -8.32 13.46 -44.18
N ASP A 406 -8.93 13.57 -45.36
CA ASP A 406 -10.33 13.21 -45.58
C ASP A 406 -10.51 11.68 -45.50
N VAL A 407 -10.58 11.16 -44.26
CA VAL A 407 -11.04 9.81 -43.95
C VAL A 407 -12.44 9.64 -44.53
N THR A 408 -12.56 8.75 -45.51
CA THR A 408 -13.78 8.56 -46.30
C THR A 408 -14.96 8.16 -45.42
N SER A 409 -16.18 8.52 -45.84
CA SER A 409 -17.41 8.18 -45.10
C SER A 409 -17.54 6.68 -44.86
N GLU A 410 -17.08 5.87 -45.81
CA GLU A 410 -17.08 4.41 -45.75
C GLU A 410 -16.31 3.85 -44.54
N GLU A 411 -15.15 4.42 -44.17
CA GLU A 411 -14.39 3.95 -43.01
C GLU A 411 -15.05 4.32 -41.69
N LYS A 412 -15.73 5.49 -41.63
CA LYS A 412 -16.51 5.92 -40.46
C LYS A 412 -17.73 5.03 -40.27
N GLU A 413 -18.46 4.72 -41.35
CA GLU A 413 -19.59 3.79 -41.34
C GLU A 413 -19.17 2.37 -40.91
N LEU A 414 -18.02 1.87 -41.39
CA LEU A 414 -17.46 0.57 -40.98
C LEU A 414 -17.03 0.53 -39.49
N LEU A 415 -16.63 1.65 -38.90
CA LEU A 415 -16.34 1.76 -37.47
C LEU A 415 -17.62 1.83 -36.63
N ASP A 416 -18.61 2.62 -37.04
CA ASP A 416 -19.92 2.67 -36.39
C ASP A 416 -20.69 1.35 -36.49
N GLU A 417 -20.52 0.58 -37.57
CA GLU A 417 -21.07 -0.77 -37.65
C GLU A 417 -20.40 -1.71 -36.65
N LYS A 418 -19.05 -1.68 -36.54
CA LYS A 418 -18.32 -2.46 -35.51
C LYS A 418 -18.78 -2.11 -34.09
N ILE A 419 -18.95 -0.82 -33.79
CA ILE A 419 -19.45 -0.35 -32.48
C ILE A 419 -20.89 -0.84 -32.23
N ASN A 420 -21.78 -0.74 -33.23
CA ASN A 420 -23.13 -1.28 -33.13
C ASN A 420 -23.15 -2.81 -32.96
N GLN A 421 -22.28 -3.54 -33.65
CA GLN A 421 -22.12 -4.99 -33.47
C GLN A 421 -21.65 -5.34 -32.04
N ILE A 422 -20.77 -4.53 -31.43
CA ILE A 422 -20.34 -4.69 -30.02
C ILE A 422 -21.53 -4.44 -29.08
N ILE A 423 -22.28 -3.35 -29.25
CA ILE A 423 -23.47 -3.04 -28.44
C ILE A 423 -24.54 -4.15 -28.57
N LYS A 424 -24.70 -4.72 -29.78
CA LYS A 424 -25.60 -5.84 -30.08
C LYS A 424 -25.12 -7.14 -29.42
N LYS A 425 -23.80 -7.41 -29.41
CA LYS A 425 -23.17 -8.50 -28.60
C LYS A 425 -23.43 -8.30 -27.11
N TYR A 426 -23.23 -7.10 -26.55
CA TYR A 426 -23.47 -6.82 -25.13
C TYR A 426 -24.94 -7.07 -24.74
N LYS A 427 -25.89 -6.49 -25.49
CA LYS A 427 -27.33 -6.68 -25.27
C LYS A 427 -27.73 -8.17 -25.36
N LYS A 428 -27.16 -8.93 -26.31
CA LYS A 428 -27.35 -10.39 -26.43
C LYS A 428 -26.75 -11.16 -25.23
N ARG A 429 -25.52 -10.86 -24.81
CA ARG A 429 -24.86 -11.54 -23.66
C ARG A 429 -25.58 -11.27 -22.33
N ARG A 430 -26.07 -10.04 -22.12
CA ARG A 430 -26.89 -9.65 -20.94
C ARG A 430 -28.26 -10.33 -20.94
N ARG A 431 -28.92 -10.46 -22.11
CA ARG A 431 -30.17 -11.22 -22.28
C ARG A 431 -29.97 -12.71 -21.99
N ASN A 432 -28.90 -13.32 -22.52
CA ASN A 432 -28.59 -14.73 -22.28
C ASN A 432 -28.32 -15.02 -20.80
N ARG A 433 -27.54 -14.17 -20.09
CA ARG A 433 -27.35 -14.32 -18.63
C ARG A 433 -28.67 -14.28 -17.86
N ARG A 434 -29.55 -13.31 -18.16
CA ARG A 434 -30.89 -13.21 -17.52
C ARG A 434 -31.77 -14.43 -17.80
N TRP A 435 -31.79 -14.93 -19.04
CA TRP A 435 -32.55 -16.12 -19.40
C TRP A 435 -32.01 -17.37 -18.68
N LEU A 436 -30.69 -17.54 -18.60
CA LEU A 436 -30.06 -18.64 -17.88
C LEU A 436 -30.37 -18.63 -16.38
N THR A 437 -30.37 -17.46 -15.72
CA THR A 437 -30.84 -17.37 -14.32
C THR A 437 -32.31 -17.73 -14.15
N ILE A 438 -33.19 -17.38 -15.09
CA ILE A 438 -34.61 -17.76 -15.05
C ILE A 438 -34.76 -19.29 -15.22
N VAL A 439 -34.02 -19.90 -16.15
CA VAL A 439 -34.00 -21.36 -16.34
C VAL A 439 -33.52 -22.07 -15.08
N ILE A 440 -32.43 -21.59 -14.45
CA ILE A 440 -31.94 -22.17 -13.18
C ILE A 440 -33.01 -22.09 -12.09
N ILE A 441 -33.65 -20.93 -11.90
CA ILE A 441 -34.72 -20.77 -10.89
C ILE A 441 -35.89 -21.73 -11.14
N VAL A 442 -36.34 -21.86 -12.40
CA VAL A 442 -37.43 -22.80 -12.77
C VAL A 442 -37.02 -24.25 -12.51
N VAL A 443 -35.78 -24.65 -12.84
CA VAL A 443 -35.27 -25.99 -12.56
C VAL A 443 -35.16 -26.25 -11.05
N SER A 444 -34.64 -25.29 -10.26
CA SER A 444 -34.58 -25.42 -8.80
C SER A 444 -35.96 -25.57 -8.17
N VAL A 445 -36.96 -24.79 -8.62
CA VAL A 445 -38.34 -24.93 -8.15
C VAL A 445 -38.94 -26.29 -8.54
N ALA A 446 -38.69 -26.77 -9.76
CA ALA A 446 -39.14 -28.09 -10.21
C ALA A 446 -38.50 -29.24 -9.40
N VAL A 447 -37.19 -29.16 -9.11
CA VAL A 447 -36.49 -30.15 -8.28
C VAL A 447 -36.99 -30.14 -6.84
N LEU A 448 -37.16 -28.97 -6.22
CA LEU A 448 -37.72 -28.85 -4.86
C LEU A 448 -39.17 -29.35 -4.79
N GLY A 449 -39.99 -29.06 -5.82
CA GLY A 449 -41.34 -29.60 -5.95
C GLY A 449 -41.37 -31.11 -6.10
N PHE A 450 -40.46 -31.69 -6.90
CA PHE A 450 -40.33 -33.14 -7.07
C PHE A 450 -39.83 -33.84 -5.80
N LEU A 451 -38.89 -33.24 -5.06
CA LEU A 451 -38.43 -33.73 -3.76
C LEU A 451 -39.55 -33.70 -2.72
N GLY A 452 -40.30 -32.59 -2.62
CA GLY A 452 -41.45 -32.46 -1.74
C GLY A 452 -42.58 -33.46 -2.07
N TYR A 453 -42.86 -33.65 -3.35
CA TYR A 453 -43.80 -34.68 -3.82
C TYR A 453 -43.31 -36.09 -3.49
N SER A 454 -42.03 -36.39 -3.72
CA SER A 454 -41.45 -37.72 -3.43
C SER A 454 -41.46 -38.02 -1.93
N TYR A 455 -41.19 -37.02 -1.09
CA TYR A 455 -41.31 -37.12 0.37
C TYR A 455 -42.76 -37.41 0.78
N LEU A 456 -43.73 -36.60 0.34
CA LEU A 456 -45.15 -36.82 0.65
C LEU A 456 -45.67 -38.17 0.14
N TYR A 457 -45.21 -38.61 -1.02
CA TYR A 457 -45.57 -39.91 -1.57
C TYR A 457 -45.04 -41.05 -0.67
N TYR A 458 -43.76 -40.98 -0.30
CA TYR A 458 -43.08 -41.94 0.57
C TYR A 458 -43.61 -41.93 2.02
N THR A 459 -44.06 -40.79 2.57
CA THR A 459 -44.57 -40.72 3.95
C THR A 459 -46.06 -41.02 4.07
N SER A 460 -46.86 -40.74 3.03
CA SER A 460 -48.32 -40.58 3.19
C SER A 460 -49.18 -41.23 2.11
N LEU A 461 -48.63 -41.61 0.95
CA LEU A 461 -49.39 -42.30 -0.10
C LEU A 461 -48.99 -43.78 -0.26
N ASN A 462 -47.70 -44.11 -0.13
CA ASN A 462 -47.21 -45.47 -0.34
C ASN A 462 -45.92 -45.74 0.48
N PRO A 463 -46.05 -46.04 1.79
CA PRO A 463 -44.91 -46.10 2.70
C PRO A 463 -43.86 -47.12 2.27
N GLY A 464 -42.60 -46.66 2.20
CA GLY A 464 -41.45 -47.45 1.77
C GLY A 464 -41.12 -47.41 0.27
N ASN A 465 -42.01 -46.88 -0.58
CA ASN A 465 -41.80 -46.79 -2.03
C ASN A 465 -41.70 -45.33 -2.52
N LEU A 466 -40.70 -45.04 -3.35
CA LEU A 466 -40.62 -43.77 -4.09
C LEU A 466 -41.57 -43.78 -5.30
N PRO A 467 -42.03 -42.61 -5.78
CA PRO A 467 -42.82 -42.53 -6.99
C PRO A 467 -42.02 -42.98 -8.23
N PHE A 468 -42.72 -43.40 -9.27
CA PHE A 468 -42.16 -43.88 -10.55
C PHE A 468 -41.27 -45.14 -10.46
N GLY A 469 -41.29 -45.87 -9.34
CA GLY A 469 -40.55 -47.13 -9.19
C GLY A 469 -39.03 -46.94 -9.05
N ILE A 470 -38.59 -45.73 -8.66
CA ILE A 470 -37.19 -45.45 -8.36
C ILE A 470 -36.79 -46.29 -7.12
N PRO A 471 -35.74 -47.12 -7.19
CA PRO A 471 -35.29 -47.89 -6.03
C PRO A 471 -34.79 -46.94 -4.94
N VAL A 472 -35.16 -47.22 -3.69
CA VAL A 472 -34.67 -46.48 -2.52
C VAL A 472 -33.24 -46.94 -2.25
N PHE A 473 -32.26 -46.16 -2.71
CA PHE A 473 -30.87 -46.32 -2.29
C PHE A 473 -30.73 -45.84 -0.84
N TRP A 474 -30.56 -46.82 0.06
CA TRP A 474 -30.12 -46.64 1.45
C TRP A 474 -28.59 -46.76 1.52
#